data_AF-A0A523JML3-F1
#
_entry.id   AF-A0A523JML3-F1
#
_cell.length_a   1.000
_cell.length_b   1.000
_cell.length_c   1.000
_cell.angle_alpha   90.00
_cell.angle_beta   90.00
_cell.angle_gamma   90.00
#
_symmetry.space_group_name_H-M   'P 1'
#
loop_
_entity.id
_entity.type
_entity.pdbx_description
1 polymer ?
#
loop_
_entity_poly.entity_id
_entity_poly.type
_entity_poly.pdbx_seq_one_letter_code
_entity_poly.pdbx_strand_id
1 'polypeptide(L)'
;MKMLFLFAGLLVQGIAFAQSAGQQQADLSYTYAELRFVDVDISGGDGLRFNGSYELENNWMIVGGLTALDFNNNVDVTTVELGGGYVWHYSNDFDLVSTLRYVRADIDTPGGSSDDSGFAFSGGARGLLTPQFEV
;
A
#
# COMPACT_ATOMS: atom_id res chain seq x y z
N MET A 1 18.32 33.26 28.02
CA MET A 1 17.91 32.54 26.79
C MET A 1 16.38 32.50 26.76
N LYS A 2 15.76 33.18 25.79
CA LYS A 2 14.30 33.20 25.59
C LYS A 2 13.96 32.04 24.66
N MET A 3 13.19 31.07 25.11
CA MET A 3 12.70 29.96 24.29
C MET A 3 11.25 30.25 23.90
N LEU A 4 11.08 30.53 22.61
CA LEU A 4 9.83 30.85 21.95
C LEU A 4 9.09 29.54 21.65
N PHE A 5 7.96 29.29 22.29
CA PHE A 5 7.04 28.23 21.88
C PHE A 5 6.00 28.83 20.92
N LEU A 6 6.03 28.41 19.65
CA LEU A 6 5.03 28.76 18.66
C LEU A 6 4.04 27.59 18.53
N PHE A 7 2.80 27.81 18.92
CA PHE A 7 1.65 26.96 18.60
C PHE A 7 1.22 27.24 17.15
N ALA A 8 0.98 26.19 16.34
CA ALA A 8 0.30 26.30 15.06
C ALA A 8 -0.90 25.33 15.07
N GLY A 9 -2.09 25.89 14.91
CA GLY A 9 -3.37 25.26 15.20
C GLY A 9 -3.86 24.27 14.15
N LEU A 10 -4.52 23.22 14.65
CA LEU A 10 -5.43 22.36 13.91
C LEU A 10 -6.63 23.17 13.43
N LEU A 11 -6.75 23.35 12.12
CA LEU A 11 -7.98 23.82 11.48
C LEU A 11 -8.67 22.61 10.84
N VAL A 12 -9.62 22.03 11.58
CA VAL A 12 -10.66 21.17 11.00
C VAL A 12 -11.63 22.10 10.27
N GLN A 13 -11.55 22.14 8.94
CA GLN A 13 -12.60 22.76 8.12
C GLN A 13 -13.48 21.64 7.58
N GLY A 14 -14.68 21.53 8.16
CA GLY A 14 -15.79 20.84 7.53
C GLY A 14 -16.24 21.65 6.33
N ILE A 15 -16.22 21.03 5.15
CA ILE A 15 -16.93 21.54 3.99
C ILE A 15 -17.66 20.37 3.35
N ALA A 16 -18.98 20.37 3.52
CA ALA A 16 -19.87 19.58 2.72
C ALA A 16 -19.85 20.13 1.29
N PHE A 17 -19.46 19.29 0.33
CA PHE A 17 -19.84 19.46 -1.07
C PHE A 17 -20.46 18.15 -1.56
N ALA A 18 -21.79 18.14 -1.53
CA ALA A 18 -22.56 17.34 -2.47
C ALA A 18 -22.53 18.07 -3.81
N GLN A 19 -21.67 17.63 -4.73
CA GLN A 19 -21.84 17.83 -6.16
C GLN A 19 -21.46 16.54 -6.87
N SER A 20 -22.48 15.77 -7.21
CA SER A 20 -22.43 14.70 -8.21
C SER A 20 -22.17 15.32 -9.59
N ALA A 21 -20.91 15.55 -9.92
CA ALA A 21 -20.47 15.36 -11.28
C ALA A 21 -20.11 13.88 -11.37
N GLY A 22 -20.87 13.11 -12.15
CA GLY A 22 -20.44 11.77 -12.52
C GLY A 22 -19.18 11.92 -13.34
N GLN A 23 -18.02 11.93 -12.67
CA GLN A 23 -16.77 11.65 -13.35
C GLN A 23 -16.97 10.26 -13.95
N GLN A 24 -16.86 10.15 -15.27
CA GLN A 24 -16.61 8.85 -15.87
C GLN A 24 -15.30 8.39 -15.26
N GLN A 25 -15.42 7.56 -14.25
CA GLN A 25 -14.33 6.95 -13.53
C GLN A 25 -13.78 5.87 -14.46
N ALA A 26 -12.45 5.70 -14.50
CA ALA A 26 -11.92 4.49 -15.09
C ALA A 26 -12.57 3.32 -14.34
N ASP A 27 -13.15 2.35 -15.07
CA ASP A 27 -13.85 1.19 -14.49
C ASP A 27 -12.82 0.17 -13.98
N LEU A 28 -11.99 0.63 -13.03
CA LEU A 28 -10.89 -0.11 -12.43
C LEU A 28 -11.27 -0.49 -11.01
N SER A 29 -11.29 -1.79 -10.73
CA SER A 29 -11.47 -2.28 -9.36
C SER A 29 -10.15 -2.17 -8.59
N TYR A 30 -10.23 -1.63 -7.37
CA TYR A 30 -9.16 -1.66 -6.39
C TYR A 30 -9.43 -2.69 -5.28
N THR A 31 -10.45 -3.53 -5.43
CA THR A 31 -10.67 -4.67 -4.53
C THR A 31 -10.07 -5.93 -5.14
N TYR A 32 -9.07 -6.49 -4.48
CA TYR A 32 -8.46 -7.75 -4.88
C TYR A 32 -7.86 -8.49 -3.69
N ALA A 33 -7.65 -9.79 -3.88
CA ALA A 33 -6.79 -10.61 -3.06
C ALA A 33 -5.90 -11.44 -3.98
N GLU A 34 -4.62 -11.48 -3.69
CA GLU A 34 -3.62 -12.21 -4.46
C GLU A 34 -2.79 -13.11 -3.56
N LEU A 35 -2.42 -14.27 -4.09
CA LEU A 35 -1.43 -15.16 -3.51
C LEU A 35 -0.36 -15.38 -4.57
N ARG A 36 0.89 -15.11 -4.23
CA ARG A 36 2.05 -15.22 -5.12
C ARG A 36 3.08 -16.14 -4.50
N PHE A 37 3.64 -17.01 -5.33
CA PHE A 37 4.92 -17.64 -5.02
C PHE A 37 6.04 -16.68 -5.43
N VAL A 38 6.99 -16.46 -4.54
CA VAL A 38 8.10 -15.53 -4.74
C VAL A 38 9.37 -16.35 -4.72
N ASP A 39 10.22 -16.17 -5.73
CA ASP A 39 11.54 -16.76 -5.83
C ASP A 39 12.56 -15.63 -5.95
N VAL A 40 13.59 -15.65 -5.11
CA VAL A 40 14.60 -14.59 -4.98
C VAL A 40 15.96 -15.11 -5.39
N ASP A 41 16.36 -14.74 -6.60
CA ASP A 41 17.62 -15.17 -7.22
C ASP A 41 18.89 -14.81 -6.41
N ILE A 42 18.92 -13.62 -5.79
CA ILE A 42 20.18 -13.03 -5.28
C ILE A 42 20.72 -13.72 -4.00
N SER A 43 19.92 -14.54 -3.34
CA SER A 43 20.34 -15.32 -2.15
C SER A 43 19.75 -16.73 -2.09
N GLY A 44 19.00 -17.15 -3.12
CA GLY A 44 18.29 -18.42 -3.16
C GLY A 44 17.28 -18.54 -2.02
N GLY A 45 16.22 -17.76 -2.08
CA GLY A 45 15.12 -17.89 -1.13
C GLY A 45 13.79 -17.92 -1.84
N ASP A 46 12.85 -18.66 -1.29
CA ASP A 46 11.52 -18.82 -1.85
C ASP A 46 10.45 -18.67 -0.78
N GLY A 47 9.21 -18.46 -1.21
CA GLY A 47 8.11 -18.42 -0.27
C GLY A 47 6.84 -17.85 -0.87
N LEU A 48 5.97 -17.41 0.03
CA LEU A 48 4.62 -16.98 -0.30
C LEU A 48 4.39 -15.54 0.10
N ARG A 49 3.67 -14.83 -0.77
CA ARG A 49 3.16 -13.51 -0.50
C ARG A 49 1.67 -13.46 -0.75
N PHE A 50 0.92 -13.11 0.28
CA PHE A 50 -0.49 -12.80 0.21
C PHE A 50 -0.65 -11.28 0.33
N ASN A 51 -1.34 -10.63 -0.60
CA ASN A 51 -1.76 -9.24 -0.43
C ASN A 51 -3.21 -9.07 -0.85
N GLY A 52 -3.78 -7.95 -0.45
CA GLY A 52 -5.04 -7.52 -0.99
C GLY A 52 -5.31 -6.07 -0.67
N SER A 53 -6.35 -5.58 -1.31
CA SER A 53 -6.96 -4.31 -0.97
C SER A 53 -8.48 -4.41 -1.08
N TYR A 54 -9.14 -3.52 -0.36
CA TYR A 54 -10.58 -3.37 -0.40
C TYR A 54 -10.90 -1.89 -0.57
N GLU A 55 -11.65 -1.59 -1.62
CA GLU A 55 -12.11 -0.24 -1.91
C GLU A 55 -13.24 0.15 -0.96
N LEU A 56 -13.15 1.36 -0.43
CA LEU A 56 -14.15 1.99 0.42
C LEU A 56 -14.82 3.13 -0.35
N GLU A 57 -15.85 3.69 0.26
CA GLU A 57 -16.49 4.91 -0.24
C GLU A 57 -15.48 6.07 -0.36
N ASN A 58 -15.76 7.01 -1.26
CA ASN A 58 -14.97 8.23 -1.45
C ASN A 58 -13.50 7.99 -1.87
N ASN A 59 -13.26 6.96 -2.68
CA ASN A 59 -11.95 6.69 -3.31
C ASN A 59 -10.86 6.26 -2.32
N TRP A 60 -11.23 5.90 -1.10
CA TRP A 60 -10.31 5.32 -0.13
C TRP A 60 -10.18 3.82 -0.34
N MET A 61 -9.04 3.26 0.06
CA MET A 61 -8.85 1.81 0.12
C MET A 61 -8.16 1.43 1.42
N ILE A 62 -8.44 0.23 1.91
CA ILE A 62 -7.60 -0.44 2.92
C ILE A 62 -6.73 -1.43 2.15
N VAL A 63 -5.46 -1.50 2.53
CA VAL A 63 -4.48 -2.40 1.91
C VAL A 63 -3.78 -3.21 3.00
N GLY A 64 -3.43 -4.45 2.69
CA GLY A 64 -2.68 -5.27 3.61
C GLY A 64 -2.02 -6.46 2.94
N GLY A 65 -1.08 -7.07 3.66
CA GLY A 65 -0.32 -8.19 3.13
C GLY A 65 0.47 -8.94 4.20
N LEU A 66 0.79 -10.19 3.87
CA LEU A 66 1.67 -11.05 4.61
C LEU A 66 2.65 -11.70 3.63
N THR A 67 3.93 -11.64 3.97
CA THR A 67 5.00 -12.27 3.19
C THR A 67 5.80 -13.16 4.11
N ALA A 68 6.05 -14.39 3.68
CA ALA A 68 6.95 -15.33 4.35
C ALA A 68 7.95 -15.84 3.31
N LEU A 69 9.24 -15.64 3.57
CA LEU A 69 10.33 -16.03 2.70
C LEU A 69 11.36 -16.80 3.51
N ASP A 70 11.73 -17.98 3.02
CA ASP A 70 12.75 -18.83 3.59
C ASP A 70 13.98 -18.76 2.68
N PHE A 71 15.13 -18.37 3.22
CA PHE A 71 16.38 -18.25 2.46
C PHE A 71 17.33 -19.40 2.77
N ASN A 72 18.10 -19.83 1.75
CA ASN A 72 19.07 -20.94 1.82
C ASN A 72 20.14 -20.81 2.93
N ASN A 73 20.36 -19.62 3.48
CA ASN A 73 21.31 -19.37 4.55
C ASN A 73 20.71 -19.59 5.96
N ASN A 74 19.59 -20.32 6.06
CA ASN A 74 18.80 -20.48 7.29
C ASN A 74 18.32 -19.12 7.85
N VAL A 75 17.93 -18.22 6.95
CA VAL A 75 17.36 -16.93 7.31
C VAL A 75 15.90 -16.93 6.89
N ASP A 76 15.00 -16.70 7.83
CA ASP A 76 13.57 -16.68 7.58
C ASP A 76 13.08 -15.24 7.77
N VAL A 77 12.30 -14.74 6.82
CA VAL A 77 11.78 -13.36 6.84
C VAL A 77 10.27 -13.40 6.77
N THR A 78 9.63 -12.92 7.83
CA THR A 78 8.18 -12.70 7.86
C THR A 78 7.89 -11.21 7.86
N THR A 79 6.99 -10.77 6.98
CA THR A 79 6.57 -9.36 6.91
C THR A 79 5.05 -9.28 6.95
N VAL A 80 4.54 -8.38 7.79
CA VAL A 80 3.12 -8.04 7.86
C VAL A 80 2.97 -6.55 7.57
N GLU A 81 2.07 -6.22 6.63
CA GLU A 81 1.75 -4.85 6.27
C GLU A 81 0.25 -4.57 6.37
N LEU A 82 -0.11 -3.40 6.88
CA LEU A 82 -1.48 -2.90 6.91
C LEU A 82 -1.48 -1.39 6.72
N GLY A 83 -2.43 -0.88 5.95
CA GLY A 83 -2.51 0.54 5.68
C GLY A 83 -3.76 0.96 4.95
N GLY A 84 -3.70 2.21 4.48
CA GLY A 84 -4.74 2.80 3.66
C GLY A 84 -4.15 3.39 2.38
N GLY A 85 -5.01 3.65 1.42
CA GLY A 85 -4.66 4.32 0.19
C GLY A 85 -5.78 5.20 -0.33
N TYR A 86 -5.46 5.98 -1.34
CA TYR A 86 -6.39 6.86 -2.01
C TYR A 86 -6.20 6.76 -3.52
N VAL A 87 -7.32 6.74 -4.25
CA VAL A 87 -7.36 6.77 -5.72
C VAL A 87 -7.78 8.16 -6.17
N TRP A 88 -6.90 8.86 -6.88
CA TRP A 88 -7.25 10.08 -7.59
C TRP A 88 -7.58 9.78 -9.04
N HIS A 89 -8.85 9.99 -9.42
CA HIS A 89 -9.29 9.88 -10.81
C HIS A 89 -8.84 11.11 -11.60
N TYR A 90 -7.76 10.95 -12.36
CA TYR A 90 -7.16 12.05 -13.11
C TYR A 90 -7.86 12.27 -14.45
N SER A 91 -8.24 11.18 -15.13
CA SER A 91 -9.04 11.20 -16.35
C SER A 91 -9.99 10.01 -16.41
N ASN A 92 -10.79 9.90 -17.48
CA ASN A 92 -11.69 8.76 -17.68
C ASN A 92 -10.97 7.42 -17.87
N ASP A 93 -9.67 7.47 -18.18
CA ASP A 93 -8.87 6.30 -18.52
C ASP A 93 -7.65 6.15 -17.61
N PHE A 94 -7.47 7.04 -16.62
CA PHE A 94 -6.24 7.10 -15.83
C PHE A 94 -6.49 7.53 -14.39
N ASP A 95 -5.97 6.71 -13.49
CA ASP A 95 -6.04 6.88 -12.05
C ASP A 95 -4.63 6.94 -11.46
N LEU A 96 -4.47 7.80 -10.47
CA LEU A 96 -3.29 7.84 -9.61
C LEU A 96 -3.62 7.17 -8.29
N VAL A 97 -2.75 6.27 -7.85
CA VAL A 97 -2.94 5.52 -6.61
C VAL A 97 -1.82 5.87 -5.67
N SER A 98 -2.15 6.15 -4.41
CA SER A 98 -1.16 6.17 -3.35
C SER A 98 -1.57 5.27 -2.20
N THR A 99 -0.58 4.72 -1.51
CA THR A 99 -0.81 3.96 -0.28
C THR A 99 0.21 4.34 0.77
N LEU A 100 -0.22 4.31 2.03
CA LEU A 100 0.62 4.44 3.21
C LEU A 100 0.35 3.23 4.10
N ARG A 101 1.41 2.49 4.41
CA ARG A 101 1.36 1.22 5.14
C ARG A 101 2.29 1.27 6.34
N TYR A 102 1.82 0.74 7.45
CA TYR A 102 2.69 0.30 8.52
C TYR A 102 3.18 -1.11 8.22
N VAL A 103 4.48 -1.32 8.33
CA VAL A 103 5.16 -2.56 7.99
C VAL A 103 5.92 -3.03 9.21
N ARG A 104 5.76 -4.31 9.57
CA ARG A 104 6.60 -5.00 10.52
C ARG A 104 7.30 -6.14 9.81
N ALA A 105 8.61 -6.24 9.99
CA ALA A 105 9.42 -7.33 9.47
C ALA A 105 10.13 -8.01 10.64
N ASP A 106 10.00 -9.32 10.70
CA ASP A 106 10.71 -10.20 11.62
C ASP A 106 11.72 -11.01 10.80
N ILE A 107 12.98 -11.00 11.22
CA ILE A 107 14.09 -11.68 10.57
C ILE A 107 14.70 -12.65 11.58
N ASP A 108 14.54 -13.94 11.30
CA ASP A 108 15.12 -15.01 12.10
C ASP A 108 16.38 -15.53 11.42
N THR A 109 17.47 -15.62 12.18
CA THR A 109 18.76 -16.14 11.70
C THR A 109 19.28 -17.20 12.67
N PRO A 110 20.27 -18.02 12.28
CA PRO A 110 20.84 -19.04 13.18
C PRO A 110 21.51 -18.45 14.42
N GLY A 111 21.89 -17.16 14.36
CA GLY A 111 22.56 -16.44 15.46
C GLY A 111 21.60 -15.66 16.37
N GLY A 112 20.31 -15.63 16.05
CA GLY A 112 19.30 -14.86 16.80
C GLY A 112 18.23 -14.26 15.90
N SER A 113 17.19 -13.71 16.52
CA SER A 113 16.09 -13.01 15.87
C SER A 113 16.22 -11.49 16.01
N SER A 114 15.73 -10.77 15.01
CA SER A 114 15.64 -9.31 15.01
C SER A 114 14.34 -8.89 14.35
N ASP A 115 13.63 -7.93 14.97
CA ASP A 115 12.45 -7.32 14.39
C ASP A 115 12.65 -5.82 14.16
N ASP A 116 12.02 -5.30 13.11
CA ASP A 116 11.96 -3.86 12.84
C ASP A 116 10.59 -3.47 12.27
N SER A 117 10.23 -2.21 12.44
CA SER A 117 8.95 -1.68 11.98
C SER A 117 9.07 -0.26 11.45
N GLY A 118 8.22 0.08 10.47
CA GLY A 118 8.27 1.39 9.84
C GLY A 118 7.05 1.70 8.99
N PHE A 119 7.12 2.85 8.32
CA PHE A 119 6.10 3.27 7.36
C PHE A 119 6.62 3.15 5.93
N ALA A 120 5.80 2.57 5.06
CA ALA A 120 6.03 2.48 3.63
C ALA A 120 5.01 3.36 2.90
N PHE A 121 5.51 4.27 2.06
CA PHE A 121 4.69 5.04 1.14
C PHE A 121 4.90 4.52 -0.29
N SER A 122 3.83 4.34 -1.05
CA SER A 122 3.90 4.01 -2.47
C SER A 122 3.00 4.92 -3.29
N GLY A 123 3.46 5.29 -4.48
CA GLY A 123 2.67 5.96 -5.51
C GLY A 123 2.76 5.18 -6.80
N GLY A 124 1.65 5.12 -7.54
CA GLY A 124 1.56 4.46 -8.83
C GLY A 124 0.47 5.10 -9.68
N ALA A 125 0.40 4.64 -10.91
CA ALA A 125 -0.68 5.01 -11.80
C ALA A 125 -1.22 3.75 -12.47
N ARG A 126 -2.51 3.75 -12.77
CA ARG A 126 -3.19 2.70 -13.52
C ARG A 126 -4.03 3.35 -14.61
N GLY A 127 -4.09 2.76 -15.78
CA GLY A 127 -4.94 3.28 -16.83
C GLY A 127 -5.34 2.28 -17.89
N LEU A 128 -6.47 2.55 -18.53
CA LEU A 128 -6.97 1.77 -19.65
C LEU A 128 -6.34 2.31 -20.94
N LEU A 129 -5.47 1.51 -21.58
CA LEU A 129 -4.94 1.84 -22.91
C LEU A 129 -6.03 1.65 -23.99
N THR A 130 -6.88 0.65 -23.79
CA THR A 130 -8.13 0.41 -24.52
C THR A 130 -9.17 -0.10 -23.52
N PRO A 131 -10.47 -0.13 -23.84
CA PRO A 131 -11.50 -0.63 -22.91
C PRO A 131 -11.28 -2.06 -22.40
N GLN A 132 -10.37 -2.83 -23.01
CA GLN A 132 -10.05 -4.21 -22.66
C GLN A 132 -8.62 -4.40 -22.12
N PHE A 133 -7.79 -3.36 -22.09
CA PHE A 133 -6.39 -3.48 -21.73
C PHE A 133 -5.96 -2.38 -20.76
N GLU A 134 -5.45 -2.79 -19.61
CA GLU A 134 -4.98 -1.95 -18.52
C GLU A 134 -3.45 -1.96 -18.43
N VAL A 135 -2.84 -0.85 -17.97
CA VAL A 135 -1.42 -0.72 -17.64
C VAL A 135 -1.22 -0.08 -16.27
#